data_AF-A0A5C7GFL4-F1
#
_entry.id   AF-A0A5C7GFL4-F1
#
_cell.length_a   1.000
_cell.length_b   1.000
_cell.length_c   1.000
_cell.angle_alpha   90.00
_cell.angle_beta   90.00
_cell.angle_gamma   90.00
#
_symmetry.space_group_name_H-M   'P 1'
#
loop_
_entity.id
_entity.type
_entity.pdbx_description
1 polymer ?
#
loop_
_entity_poly.entity_id
_entity_poly.type
_entity_poly.pdbx_seq_one_letter_code
_entity_poly.pdbx_strand_id
1 'polypeptide(L)'
;MKPVSIYTDKWISYKSLIPSSIHNFTNYETNQIERINLNLRTHLKRLSRRTICYTKSVRMLYATLKLYFWGSHLSFLKLKKTSKLQCKLLIIRKPKLHTIL
;
A
#
# COMPACT_ATOMS: atom_id res chain seq x y z
N MET A 1 7.81 11.47 13.45
CA MET A 1 6.48 11.71 14.04
C MET A 1 6.19 10.58 15.02
N LYS A 2 5.51 10.82 16.15
CA LYS A 2 5.03 9.76 17.04
C LYS A 2 3.65 9.28 16.56
N PRO A 3 3.33 7.98 16.57
CA PRO A 3 1.99 7.48 16.24
C PRO A 3 0.99 7.86 17.34
N VAL A 4 -0.29 8.00 16.98
CA VAL A 4 -1.37 8.40 17.91
C VAL A 4 -1.99 7.17 18.59
N SER A 5 -2.20 6.11 17.83
CA SER A 5 -2.51 4.76 18.33
C SER A 5 -1.68 3.74 17.55
N ILE A 6 -1.30 2.66 18.23
CA ILE A 6 -0.69 1.48 17.63
C ILE A 6 -1.62 0.31 17.89
N TYR A 7 -2.03 -0.36 16.81
CA TYR A 7 -2.75 -1.62 16.88
C TYR A 7 -1.76 -2.76 16.64
N THR A 8 -1.88 -3.84 17.41
CA THR A 8 -1.15 -5.10 17.18
C THR A 8 -2.08 -6.28 17.46
N ASP A 9 -1.65 -7.49 17.11
CA ASP A 9 -2.18 -8.70 17.71
C ASP A 9 -1.84 -8.78 19.22
N LYS A 10 -2.54 -9.64 19.97
CA LYS A 10 -2.50 -9.71 21.44
C LYS A 10 -1.25 -10.42 22.01
N TRP A 11 -0.17 -10.54 21.24
CA TRP A 11 1.04 -11.24 21.65
C TRP A 11 1.76 -10.56 22.83
N ILE A 12 2.34 -11.39 23.71
CA ILE A 12 2.83 -10.96 25.02
C ILE A 12 4.02 -9.99 24.90
N SER A 13 4.84 -10.14 23.85
CA SER A 13 6.07 -9.39 23.59
C SER A 13 5.85 -7.89 23.38
N TYR A 14 4.69 -7.48 22.87
CA TYR A 14 4.41 -6.06 22.63
C TYR A 14 4.26 -5.25 23.93
N LYS A 15 3.95 -5.89 25.06
CA LYS A 15 3.74 -5.22 26.35
C LYS A 15 5.00 -4.54 26.92
N SER A 16 6.19 -4.96 26.50
CA SER A 16 7.46 -4.31 26.87
C SER A 16 7.97 -3.32 25.81
N LEU A 17 7.43 -3.38 24.59
CA LEU A 17 7.82 -2.54 23.45
C LEU A 17 6.93 -1.31 23.27
N ILE A 18 5.66 -1.40 23.65
CA ILE A 18 4.63 -0.39 23.39
C ILE A 18 4.01 0.09 24.72
N PRO A 19 3.97 1.41 24.99
CA PRO A 19 3.29 1.92 26.18
C PRO A 19 1.77 1.70 26.08
N SER A 20 1.17 1.24 27.18
CA SER A 20 -0.26 0.90 27.29
C SER A 20 -1.22 2.07 26.99
N SER A 21 -0.74 3.32 27.01
CA SER A 21 -1.50 4.51 26.62
C SER A 21 -1.69 4.68 25.11
N ILE A 22 -0.90 3.98 24.28
CA ILE A 22 -0.96 4.03 22.81
C ILE A 22 -1.43 2.68 22.23
N HIS A 23 -1.23 1.59 22.99
CA HIS A 23 -1.49 0.22 22.57
C HIS A 23 -2.98 -0.14 22.54
N ASN A 24 -3.46 -0.64 21.40
CA ASN A 24 -4.85 -1.03 21.19
C ASN A 24 -4.94 -2.43 20.55
N PHE A 25 -5.96 -3.22 20.93
CA PHE A 25 -6.07 -4.63 20.54
C PHE A 25 -7.39 -4.95 19.81
N THR A 26 -7.63 -4.30 18.67
CA THR A 26 -8.86 -4.45 17.88
C THR A 26 -8.63 -5.30 16.62
N ASN A 27 -9.12 -6.54 16.64
CA ASN A 27 -8.98 -7.52 15.55
C ASN A 27 -9.49 -7.02 14.18
N TYR A 28 -10.31 -5.97 14.12
CA TYR A 28 -10.80 -5.39 12.87
C TYR A 28 -9.66 -4.81 12.01
N GLU A 29 -8.67 -4.16 12.63
CA GLU A 29 -7.53 -3.56 11.93
C GLU A 29 -6.57 -4.62 11.39
N THR A 30 -6.27 -5.66 12.18
CA THR A 30 -5.43 -6.79 11.73
C THR A 30 -6.09 -7.56 10.59
N ASN A 31 -7.40 -7.84 10.71
CA ASN A 31 -8.20 -8.48 9.66
C ASN A 31 -8.14 -7.73 8.31
N GLN A 32 -8.00 -6.40 8.29
CA GLN A 32 -7.81 -5.65 7.04
C GLN A 32 -6.45 -5.94 6.41
N ILE A 33 -5.37 -5.90 7.20
CA ILE A 33 -4.00 -6.20 6.74
C ILE A 33 -3.89 -7.66 6.27
N GLU A 34 -4.45 -8.60 7.02
CA GLU A 34 -4.52 -10.02 6.66
C GLU A 34 -5.22 -10.23 5.30
N ARG A 35 -6.36 -9.56 5.07
CA ARG A 35 -7.07 -9.58 3.78
C ARG A 35 -6.26 -8.95 2.64
N ILE A 36 -5.56 -7.84 2.89
CA ILE A 36 -4.67 -7.20 1.90
C ILE A 36 -3.52 -8.15 1.54
N ASN A 37 -2.90 -8.80 2.52
CA ASN A 37 -1.81 -9.77 2.32
C ASN A 37 -2.29 -11.03 1.58
N LEU A 38 -3.48 -11.54 1.89
CA LEU A 38 -4.12 -12.65 1.17
C LEU A 38 -4.39 -12.30 -0.29
N ASN A 39 -4.91 -11.10 -0.55
CA ASN A 39 -5.17 -10.59 -1.90
C ASN A 39 -3.85 -10.40 -2.68
N LEU A 40 -2.83 -9.79 -2.08
CA LEU A 40 -1.49 -9.63 -2.66
C LEU A 40 -0.89 -10.97 -3.07
N ARG A 41 -0.88 -11.96 -2.17
CA ARG A 41 -0.38 -13.33 -2.44
C ARG A 41 -1.15 -13.98 -3.60
N THR A 42 -2.46 -13.79 -3.65
CA THR A 42 -3.33 -14.31 -4.72
C THR A 42 -3.06 -13.62 -6.06
N HIS A 43 -2.87 -12.31 -6.07
CA HIS A 43 -2.55 -11.54 -7.27
C HIS A 43 -1.16 -11.91 -7.82
N LEU A 44 -0.14 -12.05 -6.97
CA LEU A 44 1.19 -12.51 -7.38
C LEU A 44 1.14 -13.94 -7.97
N LYS A 45 0.39 -14.87 -7.37
CA LYS A 45 0.18 -16.24 -7.93
C LYS A 45 -0.62 -16.25 -9.24
N ARG A 46 -1.46 -15.24 -9.51
CA ARG A 46 -2.14 -15.05 -10.82
C ARG A 46 -1.21 -14.41 -11.86
N LEU A 47 -0.39 -13.44 -11.45
CA LEU A 47 0.60 -12.76 -12.30
C LEU A 47 1.66 -13.75 -12.79
N SER A 48 2.28 -14.50 -11.87
CA SER A 48 3.28 -15.53 -12.17
C SER A 48 2.81 -16.53 -13.25
N ARG A 49 1.61 -17.08 -13.10
CA ARG A 49 1.02 -18.01 -14.09
C ARG A 49 0.80 -17.33 -15.46
N ARG A 50 0.33 -16.08 -15.50
CA ARG A 50 0.21 -15.33 -16.77
C ARG A 50 1.57 -15.06 -17.41
N THR A 51 2.60 -14.73 -16.64
CA THR A 51 3.97 -14.50 -17.19
C THR A 51 4.67 -15.77 -17.67
N ILE A 52 4.18 -16.96 -17.33
CA ILE A 52 4.68 -18.23 -17.88
C ILE A 52 4.06 -18.49 -19.26
N CYS A 53 2.75 -18.25 -19.41
CA CYS A 53 1.98 -18.60 -20.62
C CYS A 53 2.01 -17.56 -21.76
N TYR A 54 2.35 -16.30 -21.46
CA TYR A 54 2.33 -15.20 -22.45
C TYR A 54 3.72 -14.59 -22.68
N THR A 55 3.83 -13.66 -23.64
CA THR A 55 5.09 -13.03 -24.07
C THR A 55 5.86 -12.41 -22.89
N LYS A 56 7.07 -12.92 -22.65
CA LYS A 56 7.89 -12.70 -21.44
C LYS A 56 8.59 -11.32 -21.40
N SER A 57 7.89 -10.26 -21.76
CA SER A 57 8.43 -8.89 -21.75
C SER A 57 8.62 -8.37 -20.33
N VAL A 58 9.86 -8.38 -19.86
CA VAL A 58 10.26 -7.85 -18.53
C VAL A 58 9.80 -6.40 -18.35
N ARG A 59 9.81 -5.59 -19.42
CA ARG A 59 9.32 -4.20 -19.42
C ARG A 59 7.83 -4.10 -19.09
N MET A 60 7.01 -5.02 -19.61
CA MET A 60 5.57 -5.08 -19.30
C MET A 60 5.30 -5.58 -17.88
N LEU A 61 6.07 -6.57 -17.40
CA LEU A 61 5.99 -7.03 -16.00
C LEU A 61 6.33 -5.90 -15.03
N TYR A 62 7.44 -5.18 -15.25
CA TYR A 62 7.83 -4.04 -14.41
C TYR A 62 6.79 -2.91 -14.43
N ALA A 63 6.26 -2.56 -15.61
CA ALA A 63 5.18 -1.58 -15.73
C ALA A 63 3.91 -2.01 -14.97
N THR A 64 3.55 -3.30 -15.03
CA THR A 64 2.39 -3.87 -14.35
C THR A 64 2.55 -3.83 -12.82
N LEU A 65 3.72 -4.19 -12.31
CA LEU A 65 4.03 -4.11 -10.87
C LEU A 65 4.05 -2.65 -10.37
N LYS A 66 4.62 -1.72 -11.16
CA LYS A 66 4.64 -0.29 -10.84
C LYS A 66 3.25 0.33 -10.81
N LEU A 67 2.36 -0.08 -11.72
CA LEU A 67 0.94 0.26 -11.69
C LEU A 67 0.21 -0.39 -10.51
N TYR A 68 0.52 -1.63 -10.15
CA TYR A 68 -0.13 -2.32 -9.04
C TYR A 68 0.16 -1.67 -7.67
N PHE A 69 1.43 -1.30 -7.40
CA PHE A 69 1.82 -0.73 -6.11
C PHE A 69 1.67 0.80 -6.03
N TRP A 70 1.84 1.53 -7.14
CA TRP A 70 1.87 3.01 -7.17
C TRP A 70 0.71 3.64 -7.96
N GLY A 71 -0.10 2.83 -8.65
CA GLY A 71 -1.18 3.29 -9.55
C GLY A 71 -2.28 4.10 -8.87
N SER A 72 -2.42 3.97 -7.54
CA SER A 72 -3.32 4.79 -6.72
C SER A 72 -3.02 6.30 -6.74
N HIS A 73 -1.84 6.70 -7.21
CA HIS A 73 -1.48 8.11 -7.46
C HIS A 73 -1.35 8.44 -8.97
N LEU A 74 -1.63 7.50 -9.89
CA LEU A 74 -1.43 7.71 -11.32
C LEU A 74 -2.66 8.31 -12.02
N SER A 75 -2.83 9.62 -11.87
CA SER A 75 -3.51 10.50 -12.84
C SER A 75 -2.72 10.63 -14.17
N PHE A 76 -2.05 9.55 -14.58
CA PHE A 76 -0.84 9.56 -15.43
C PHE A 76 -1.07 9.05 -16.85
N LEU A 77 -2.30 8.64 -17.21
CA LEU A 77 -2.70 8.48 -18.61
C LEU A 77 -3.23 9.79 -19.24
N LYS A 78 -2.84 10.94 -18.68
CA LYS A 78 -2.76 12.18 -19.48
C LYS A 78 -1.55 12.07 -20.41
N LEU A 79 -1.76 11.45 -21.57
CA LEU A 79 -0.76 11.34 -22.64
C LEU A 79 -0.11 12.70 -22.90
N LYS A 80 1.22 12.80 -22.69
CA LYS A 80 1.98 14.02 -22.92
C LYS A 80 2.11 14.30 -24.42
N LYS A 81 1.12 14.97 -25.00
CA LYS A 81 1.39 15.91 -26.10
C LYS A 81 1.92 17.20 -25.46
N THR A 82 3.05 17.69 -25.92
CA THR A 82 3.84 18.72 -25.22
C THR A 82 3.41 20.14 -25.55
N SER A 83 2.96 20.89 -24.56
CA SER A 83 2.95 22.36 -24.55
C SER A 83 2.93 22.91 -23.11
N LYS A 84 3.28 24.19 -22.96
CA LYS A 84 3.38 24.90 -21.68
C LYS A 84 2.01 25.04 -21.01
N LEU A 85 1.99 24.98 -19.67
CA LEU A 85 1.57 26.10 -18.81
C LEU A 85 1.80 25.76 -17.32
N GLN A 86 2.09 26.77 -16.51
CA GLN A 86 2.15 26.64 -15.05
C GLN A 86 0.75 26.78 -14.45
N CYS A 87 0.34 25.84 -13.60
CA CYS A 87 -0.75 26.05 -12.65
C CYS A 87 -0.30 25.58 -11.26
N LYS A 88 -0.09 26.55 -10.35
CA LYS A 88 0.27 26.32 -8.94
C LYS A 88 -1.01 26.38 -8.11
N LEU A 89 -1.47 25.26 -7.56
CA LEU A 89 -2.51 25.26 -6.53
C LEU A 89 -2.24 24.18 -5.47
N LEU A 90 -2.87 24.33 -4.31
CA LEU A 90 -2.53 23.70 -3.04
C LEU A 90 -3.63 22.71 -2.59
N ILE A 91 -3.43 22.04 -1.44
CA ILE A 91 -4.39 21.14 -0.75
C ILE A 91 -4.80 19.90 -1.62
N ILE A 92 -5.28 18.73 -1.17
CA ILE A 92 -5.68 18.07 0.11
C ILE A 92 -5.08 16.63 0.01
N ARG A 93 -4.57 15.88 1.01
CA ARG A 93 -4.58 15.84 2.49
C ARG A 93 -3.24 15.24 3.00
N LYS A 94 -3.05 15.08 4.32
CA LYS A 94 -2.15 14.06 4.92
C LYS A 94 -3.00 12.89 5.44
N PRO A 95 -2.64 11.61 5.21
CA PRO A 95 -3.27 10.50 5.93
C PRO A 95 -2.86 10.55 7.42
N LYS A 96 -3.77 10.20 8.33
CA LYS A 96 -3.43 10.00 9.74
C LYS A 96 -2.51 8.79 9.85
N LEU A 97 -1.36 8.95 10.51
CA LEU A 97 -0.39 7.87 10.73
C LEU A 97 -0.87 6.99 11.89
N HIS A 98 -1.77 6.05 11.58
CA HIS A 98 -1.95 4.85 12.38
C HIS A 98 -0.85 3.87 11.98
N THR A 99 0.14 3.70 12.84
CA THR A 99 1.19 2.70 12.66
C THR A 99 0.71 1.42 13.31
N ILE A 100 0.22 0.49 12.48
CA ILE A 100 -0.10 -0.88 12.89
C ILE A 100 1.22 -1.68 12.79
N LEU A 101 1.54 -2.46 13.81
CA LEU A 101 2.75 -3.30 13.91
C LEU A 101 2.36 -4.78 13.93
#